data_AF-A0A381T114-F1
#
_entry.id   AF-A0A381T114-F1
#
_cell.length_a   1.000
_cell.length_b   1.000
_cell.length_c   1.000
_cell.angle_alpha   90.00
_cell.angle_beta   90.00
_cell.angle_gamma   90.00
#
_symmetry.space_group_name_H-M   'P 1'
#
loop_
_entity.id
_entity.type
_entity.pdbx_description
1 polymer ?
#
loop_
_entity_poly.entity_id
_entity_poly.type
_entity_poly.pdbx_seq_one_letter_code
_entity_poly.pdbx_strand_id
1 'polypeptide(L)'
;LLHPVAFAGWIGLLVTMLNLLPIGQLDGGHIAYAMLGKKQGLVGWITLLTLFPLSFLSLNWLIWGLLILVLMRSAKHPPIHDILTPLSKKNKFIGYLCLLIFILCFIPTPFQI
;
A
#
# COMPACT_ATOMS: atom_id res chain seq x y z
N LEU A 1 21.75 10.47 16.21
CA LEU A 1 20.95 11.41 15.40
C LEU A 1 21.29 11.17 13.93
N LEU A 2 20.30 10.85 13.10
CA LEU A 2 20.52 10.74 11.66
C LEU A 2 20.81 12.12 11.08
N HIS A 3 21.66 12.17 10.04
CA HIS A 3 21.84 13.39 9.26
C HIS A 3 20.47 13.81 8.65
N PRO A 4 20.12 15.10 8.59
CA PRO A 4 18.80 15.55 8.12
C PRO A 4 18.39 14.98 6.75
N VAL A 5 19.36 14.84 5.83
CA VAL A 5 19.14 14.22 4.51
C VAL A 5 18.80 12.74 4.61
N ALA A 6 19.47 12.00 5.50
CA ALA A 6 19.19 10.58 5.71
C ALA A 6 17.81 10.37 6.35
N PHE A 7 17.42 11.25 7.27
CA PHE A 7 16.08 11.24 7.85
C PHE A 7 14.99 11.53 6.80
N ALA A 8 15.20 12.52 5.94
CA ALA A 8 14.28 12.82 4.83
C ALA A 8 14.15 11.64 3.86
N GLY A 9 15.27 10.97 3.52
CA GLY A 9 15.25 9.77 2.69
C GLY A 9 14.46 8.63 3.34
N TRP A 10 14.64 8.42 4.64
CA TRP A 10 13.89 7.42 5.40
C TRP A 10 12.38 7.69 5.42
N ILE A 11 11.97 8.95 5.62
CA ILE A 11 10.55 9.35 5.51
C ILE A 11 10.03 9.10 4.09
N GLY A 12 10.82 9.39 3.05
CA GLY A 12 10.47 9.09 1.66
C GLY A 12 10.15 7.61 1.46
N LEU A 13 11.03 6.71 1.93
CA LEU A 13 10.80 5.27 1.87
C LEU A 13 9.52 4.84 2.59
N LEU A 14 9.26 5.40 3.78
CA LEU A 14 8.06 5.14 4.55
C LEU A 14 6.80 5.54 3.77
N VAL A 15 6.77 6.74 3.20
CA VAL A 15 5.63 7.25 2.42
C VAL A 15 5.43 6.42 1.15
N THR A 16 6.51 6.04 0.46
CA THR A 16 6.44 5.15 -0.70
C THR A 16 5.85 3.79 -0.34
N MET A 17 6.31 3.17 0.74
CA MET A 17 5.77 1.90 1.21
C MET A 17 4.27 2.02 1.54
N LEU A 18 3.87 3.05 2.30
CA LEU A 18 2.47 3.26 2.66
C LEU A 18 1.61 3.44 1.40
N ASN A 19 2.02 4.27 0.45
CA ASN A 19 1.27 4.50 -0.79
C ASN A 19 1.18 3.26 -1.68
N LEU A 20 2.13 2.32 -1.59
CA LEU A 20 2.10 1.08 -2.36
C LEU A 20 1.35 -0.07 -1.68
N LEU A 21 0.75 0.15 -0.49
CA LEU A 21 -0.15 -0.84 0.10
C LEU A 21 -1.34 -1.13 -0.83
N PRO A 22 -1.72 -2.39 -1.07
CA PRO A 22 -2.75 -2.75 -2.04
C PRO A 22 -4.18 -2.58 -1.48
N ILE A 23 -4.50 -1.39 -0.96
CA ILE A 23 -5.74 -1.07 -0.27
C ILE A 23 -6.34 0.28 -0.71
N GLY A 24 -7.67 0.32 -0.82
CA GLY A 24 -8.43 1.55 -0.98
C GLY A 24 -8.04 2.38 -2.20
N GLN A 25 -7.79 3.67 -1.97
CA GLN A 25 -7.39 4.67 -2.98
C GLN A 25 -5.90 4.96 -3.02
N LEU A 26 -5.08 4.16 -2.34
CA LEU A 26 -3.63 4.30 -2.43
C LEU A 26 -3.18 3.89 -3.84
N ASP A 27 -2.00 4.32 -4.25
CA ASP A 27 -1.43 3.95 -5.55
C ASP A 27 -1.32 2.43 -5.69
N GLY A 28 -0.94 1.72 -4.62
CA GLY A 28 -0.95 0.27 -4.55
C GLY A 28 -2.35 -0.34 -4.73
N GLY A 29 -3.40 0.33 -4.25
CA GLY A 29 -4.79 -0.05 -4.49
C GLY A 29 -5.18 0.05 -5.96
N HIS A 30 -4.78 1.13 -6.65
CA HIS A 30 -4.98 1.31 -8.09
C HIS A 30 -4.24 0.26 -8.91
N ILE A 31 -2.98 0.00 -8.57
CA ILE A 31 -2.14 -1.02 -9.23
C ILE A 31 -2.75 -2.41 -9.02
N ALA A 32 -3.12 -2.76 -7.78
CA ALA A 32 -3.78 -4.01 -7.48
C ALA A 32 -5.12 -4.15 -8.23
N TYR A 33 -5.87 -3.06 -8.38
CA TYR A 33 -7.11 -3.05 -9.14
C TYR A 33 -6.86 -3.29 -10.64
N ALA A 34 -5.88 -2.62 -11.22
CA ALA A 34 -5.50 -2.82 -12.62
C ALA A 34 -5.01 -4.24 -12.91
N MET A 35 -4.34 -4.88 -11.95
CA MET A 35 -3.80 -6.24 -12.11
C MET A 35 -4.80 -7.35 -11.79
N LEU A 36 -5.71 -7.14 -10.83
CA LEU A 36 -6.58 -8.18 -10.26
C LEU A 36 -8.08 -7.91 -10.47
N GLY A 37 -8.43 -6.73 -10.99
CA GLY A 37 -9.80 -6.28 -11.19
C GLY A 37 -10.60 -6.29 -9.89
N LYS A 38 -11.82 -6.84 -9.93
CA LYS A 38 -12.74 -6.91 -8.79
C LYS A 38 -12.17 -7.65 -7.57
N LYS A 39 -11.15 -8.51 -7.74
CA LYS A 39 -10.48 -9.21 -6.64
C LYS A 39 -9.67 -8.26 -5.74
N GLN A 40 -9.32 -7.06 -6.22
CA GLN A 40 -8.62 -6.06 -5.40
C GLN A 40 -9.40 -5.73 -4.12
N GLY A 41 -10.75 -5.73 -4.15
CA GLY A 41 -11.52 -5.48 -2.95
C GLY A 41 -11.25 -6.50 -1.84
N LEU A 42 -11.07 -7.77 -2.19
CA LEU A 42 -10.65 -8.80 -1.23
C LEU A 42 -9.21 -8.57 -0.77
N VAL A 43 -8.29 -8.24 -1.68
CA VAL A 43 -6.90 -7.93 -1.34
C VAL A 43 -6.81 -6.76 -0.37
N GLY A 44 -7.54 -5.67 -0.60
CA GLY A 44 -7.56 -4.51 0.29
C GLY A 44 -8.07 -4.85 1.69
N TRP A 45 -9.11 -5.68 1.81
CA TRP A 45 -9.57 -6.17 3.11
C TRP A 45 -8.54 -7.05 3.81
N ILE A 46 -7.88 -7.95 3.07
CA ILE A 46 -6.79 -8.77 3.61
C ILE A 46 -5.66 -7.86 4.08
N THR A 47 -5.23 -6.87 3.29
CA THR A 47 -4.20 -5.90 3.67
C THR A 47 -4.56 -5.18 4.96
N LEU A 48 -5.80 -4.70 5.09
CA LEU A 48 -6.27 -4.05 6.32
C LEU A 48 -6.18 -5.00 7.52
N LEU A 49 -6.67 -6.23 7.36
CA LEU A 49 -6.64 -7.23 8.42
C LEU A 49 -5.21 -7.60 8.81
N THR A 50 -4.26 -7.62 7.86
CA THR A 50 -2.83 -7.86 8.15
C THR A 50 -2.15 -6.74 8.92
N LEU A 51 -2.72 -5.52 8.96
CA LEU A 51 -2.17 -4.44 9.80
C LEU A 51 -2.33 -4.74 11.30
N PHE A 52 -3.34 -5.54 11.68
CA PHE A 52 -3.54 -5.95 13.06
C PHE A 52 -2.41 -6.85 13.59
N PRO A 53 -2.02 -7.98 12.97
CA PRO A 53 -0.88 -8.75 13.44
C PRO A 53 0.44 -7.96 13.34
N LEU A 54 0.58 -7.05 12.37
CA LEU A 54 1.74 -6.14 12.33
C LEU A 54 1.80 -5.21 13.55
N SER A 55 0.68 -4.94 14.22
CA SER A 55 0.68 -4.11 15.42
C SER A 55 1.43 -4.73 16.60
N PHE A 56 1.61 -6.05 16.62
CA PHE A 56 2.46 -6.72 17.62
C PHE A 56 3.94 -6.37 17.45
N LEU A 57 4.36 -5.97 16.24
CA LEU A 57 5.71 -5.45 15.99
C LEU A 57 5.80 -3.95 16.28
N SER A 58 4.77 -3.18 15.93
CA SER A 58 4.73 -1.73 16.18
C SER A 58 3.29 -1.21 16.22
N LEU A 59 2.90 -0.55 17.31
CA LEU A 59 1.57 0.04 17.48
C LEU A 59 1.20 1.06 16.38
N ASN A 60 2.20 1.63 15.69
CA ASN A 60 2.00 2.54 14.56
C ASN A 60 1.13 1.93 13.45
N TRP A 61 1.14 0.60 13.27
CA TRP A 61 0.29 -0.05 12.28
C TRP A 61 -1.20 0.07 12.56
N LEU A 62 -1.61 0.17 13.84
CA LEU A 62 -3.01 0.47 14.19
C LEU A 62 -3.37 1.91 13.85
N ILE A 63 -2.45 2.85 14.09
CA ILE A 63 -2.63 4.26 13.75
C ILE A 63 -2.79 4.40 12.24
N TRP A 64 -1.90 3.80 11.45
CA TRP A 64 -2.00 3.81 9.99
C TRP A 64 -3.26 3.12 9.49
N GLY A 65 -3.62 1.96 10.05
CA GLY A 65 -4.86 1.27 9.70
C GLY A 65 -6.11 2.10 9.98
N LEU A 66 -6.16 2.77 11.12
CA LEU A 66 -7.24 3.69 11.48
C LEU A 66 -7.28 4.90 10.53
N LEU A 67 -6.14 5.51 10.23
CA LEU A 67 -6.05 6.63 9.28
C LEU A 67 -6.54 6.22 7.89
N ILE A 68 -6.13 5.05 7.39
CA ILE A 68 -6.61 4.53 6.10
C ILE A 68 -8.13 4.34 6.14
N LEU A 69 -8.67 3.75 7.21
CA LEU A 69 -10.12 3.56 7.35
C LEU A 69 -10.89 4.89 7.37
N VAL A 70 -10.40 5.87 8.13
CA VAL A 70 -11.06 7.18 8.29
C VAL A 70 -10.99 7.99 6.99
N LEU A 71 -9.80 8.06 6.37
CA LEU A 71 -9.57 8.88 5.17
C LEU A 71 -10.20 8.26 3.92
N MET A 72 -10.10 6.94 3.76
CA MET A 72 -10.56 6.27 2.54
C MET A 72 -11.99 5.77 2.62
N ARG A 73 -12.57 5.66 3.83
CA ARG A 73 -13.92 5.14 4.13
C ARG A 73 -14.19 3.70 3.66
N SER A 74 -13.33 3.12 2.81
CA SER A 74 -13.41 1.76 2.31
C SER A 74 -12.04 1.22 1.91
N ALA A 75 -11.82 -0.08 2.09
CA ALA A 75 -10.66 -0.81 1.59
C ALA A 75 -10.76 -1.15 0.08
N LYS A 76 -11.93 -0.90 -0.54
CA LYS A 76 -12.20 -1.18 -1.95
C LYS A 76 -11.87 0.02 -2.83
N HIS A 77 -11.35 -0.25 -4.03
CA HIS A 77 -11.21 0.74 -5.09
C HIS A 77 -12.55 0.90 -5.87
N PRO A 78 -12.97 2.14 -6.23
CA PRO A 78 -14.19 2.40 -6.97
C PRO A 78 -14.09 1.82 -8.39
N PRO A 79 -15.19 1.31 -8.94
CA PRO A 79 -15.17 0.68 -10.26
C PRO A 79 -14.82 1.68 -11.36
N ILE A 80 -13.84 1.33 -12.20
CA ILE A 80 -13.59 2.03 -13.47
C ILE A 80 -14.42 1.41 -14.59
N HIS A 81 -14.83 2.22 -15.56
CA HIS A 81 -15.69 1.79 -16.66
C HIS A 81 -15.02 0.78 -17.61
N ASP A 82 -13.69 0.73 -17.62
CA ASP A 82 -12.91 -0.07 -18.59
C ASP A 82 -12.13 -1.23 -17.94
N ILE A 83 -12.82 -2.03 -17.12
CA ILE A 83 -12.24 -3.22 -16.46
C ILE A 83 -11.98 -4.37 -17.43
N LEU A 84 -12.69 -4.39 -18.56
CA LEU A 84 -12.67 -5.51 -19.50
C LEU A 84 -11.49 -5.44 -20.46
N THR A 85 -10.83 -4.29 -20.57
CA THR A 85 -9.62 -4.17 -21.39
C THR A 85 -8.43 -4.83 -20.70
N PRO A 86 -7.74 -5.76 -21.38
CA PRO A 86 -6.59 -6.43 -20.79
C PRO A 86 -5.42 -5.45 -20.66
N LEU A 87 -4.72 -5.53 -19.53
CA LEU A 87 -3.54 -4.70 -19.27
C LEU A 87 -2.42 -5.04 -20.26
N SER A 88 -1.77 -4.00 -20.83
CA SER A 88 -0.62 -4.20 -21.72
C SER A 88 0.54 -4.90 -21.00
N LYS A 89 1.39 -5.62 -21.74
CA LYS A 89 2.59 -6.30 -21.18
C LYS A 89 3.49 -5.33 -20.42
N LYS A 90 3.65 -4.09 -20.91
CA LYS A 90 4.43 -3.03 -20.27
C LYS A 90 3.83 -2.62 -18.92
N ASN A 91 2.52 -2.38 -18.87
CA ASN A 91 1.83 -1.99 -17.64
C ASN A 91 1.85 -3.11 -16.60
N LYS A 92 1.76 -4.37 -17.05
CA LYS A 92 1.89 -5.53 -16.16
C LYS A 92 3.29 -5.60 -15.55
N PHE A 93 4.34 -5.34 -16.34
CA PHE A 93 5.71 -5.24 -15.84
C PHE A 93 5.89 -4.11 -14.82
N ILE A 94 5.33 -2.92 -15.09
CA ILE A 94 5.33 -1.80 -14.13
C ILE A 94 4.65 -2.19 -12.82
N GLY A 95 3.51 -2.87 -12.87
CA GLY A 95 2.83 -3.35 -11.67
C GLY A 95 3.70 -4.30 -10.82
N TYR A 96 4.42 -5.23 -11.44
CA TYR A 96 5.38 -6.08 -10.73
C TYR A 96 6.57 -5.30 -10.18
N LEU A 97 7.07 -4.30 -10.91
CA LEU A 97 8.14 -3.43 -10.43
C LEU A 97 7.69 -2.63 -9.19
N CYS A 98 6.47 -2.09 -9.19
CA CYS A 98 5.92 -1.43 -8.01
C CYS A 98 5.78 -2.37 -6.81
N LEU A 99 5.37 -3.63 -7.04
CA LEU A 99 5.35 -4.64 -5.99
C LEU A 99 6.75 -4.91 -5.42
N LEU A 100 7.78 -4.99 -6.28
CA LEU A 100 9.16 -5.13 -5.84
C LEU A 100 9.60 -3.93 -5.00
N ILE A 101 9.31 -2.70 -5.45
CA ILE A 101 9.63 -1.46 -4.72
C ILE A 101 8.95 -1.46 -3.35
N PHE A 102 7.68 -1.87 -3.28
CA PHE A 102 6.97 -2.01 -2.00
C PHE A 102 7.71 -2.95 -1.03
N ILE A 103 8.12 -4.13 -1.50
CA ILE A 103 8.87 -5.10 -0.68
C ILE A 103 10.20 -4.51 -0.21
N LEU A 104 10.94 -3.85 -1.11
CA LEU A 104 12.24 -3.24 -0.78
C LEU A 104 12.12 -2.06 0.19
N CYS A 105 11.02 -1.32 0.13
CA CYS A 105 10.76 -0.19 1.01
C CYS A 105 10.01 -0.60 2.29
N PHE A 106 9.69 -1.89 2.48
CA PHE A 106 8.84 -2.29 3.60
C PHE A 106 9.57 -2.17 4.95
N ILE A 107 9.05 -1.32 5.83
CA ILE A 107 9.59 -1.04 7.16
C ILE A 107 8.64 -1.63 8.22
N PRO A 108 8.92 -2.83 8.77
CA PRO A 108 8.02 -3.50 9.71
C PRO A 108 7.87 -2.76 11.06
N THR A 109 8.85 -1.95 11.44
CA THR A 109 8.83 -1.14 12.66
C THR A 109 9.11 0.33 12.33
N PRO A 110 8.10 1.08 11.82
CA PRO A 110 8.29 2.46 11.37
C PRO A 110 8.90 3.38 12.43
N PHE A 111 8.36 3.35 13.64
CA PHE A 111 8.93 4.10 14.75
C PHE A 111 9.17 3.16 15.92
N GLN A 112 10.37 3.24 16.47
CA GLN A 112 10.72 2.67 17.76
C GLN A 112 10.56 3.83 18.76
N ILE A 113 9.53 3.74 19.59
CA ILE A 113 9.35 4.63 20.75
C ILE A 113 10.05 3.97 21.92
#